data_AF-A0A8T4BIV7-F1
#
_entry.id   AF-A0A8T4BIV7-F1
#
_cell.length_a   1.000
_cell.length_b   1.000
_cell.length_c   1.000
_cell.angle_alpha   90.00
_cell.angle_beta   90.00
_cell.angle_gamma   90.00
#
_symmetry.space_group_name_H-M   'P 1'
#
loop_
_entity.id
_entity.type
_entity.pdbx_description
1 polymer ?
#
loop_
_entity_poly.entity_id
_entity_poly.type
_entity_poly.pdbx_seq_one_letter_code
_entity_poly.pdbx_strand_id
1 'polypeptide(L)' 'MRTLRTIIMGSMMVIPGLVLALIIWYISGKPQTEPLESLICNGIPLLSVFSGLYFGWQTGEEYSATYEQ' A
#
# COMPACT_ATOMS: atom_id res chain seq x y z
N MET A 1 12.56 -11.31 11.99
CA MET A 1 11.85 -10.29 12.81
C MET A 1 10.55 -9.90 12.12
N ARG A 2 9.41 -10.15 12.76
CA ARG A 2 8.06 -9.92 12.21
C ARG A 2 7.87 -8.49 11.69
N THR A 3 8.24 -7.51 12.51
CA THR A 3 8.10 -6.07 12.23
C THR A 3 8.86 -5.58 11.00
N LEU A 4 10.13 -5.96 10.86
CA LEU A 4 10.98 -5.55 9.73
C LEU A 4 10.41 -6.05 8.40
N ARG A 5 9.92 -7.30 8.36
CA ARG A 5 9.31 -7.87 7.17
C ARG A 5 7.99 -7.17 6.82
N THR A 6 7.15 -6.87 7.81
CA THR A 6 5.92 -6.12 7.60
C THR A 6 6.20 -4.73 7.02
N ILE A 7 7.22 -4.03 7.53
CA ILE A 7 7.62 -2.70 7.04
C ILE A 7 8.10 -2.78 5.58
N ILE A 8 8.87 -3.82 5.22
CA ILE A 8 9.32 -4.04 3.83
C ILE A 8 8.12 -4.29 2.90
N MET A 9 7.16 -5.12 3.30
CA MET A 9 5.96 -5.36 2.50
C MET A 9 5.11 -4.10 2.33
N GLY A 10 4.97 -3.30 3.40
CA GLY A 10 4.28 -2.01 3.35
C GLY A 10 4.98 -0.97 2.47
N SER A 11 6.32 -0.89 2.51
CA SER A 11 7.07 0.07 1.69
C SER A 11 7.07 -0.29 0.20
N MET A 12 7.07 -1.58 -0.14
CA MET A 12 6.93 -2.04 -1.52
C MET A 12 5.56 -1.68 -2.12
N MET A 13 4.53 -1.47 -1.29
CA MET A 13 3.19 -1.06 -1.72
C MET A 13 3.05 0.43 -2.05
N VAL A 14 4.10 1.25 -1.85
CA VAL A 14 4.12 2.66 -2.23
C VAL A 14 4.01 2.82 -3.75
N ILE A 15 4.85 2.10 -4.51
CA ILE A 15 4.88 2.17 -5.98
C ILE A 15 3.54 1.76 -6.60
N PRO A 16 2.96 0.57 -6.29
CA PRO A 16 1.66 0.20 -6.85
C PRO A 16 0.54 1.13 -6.38
N GLY A 17 0.61 1.67 -5.16
CA GLY A 17 -0.34 2.68 -4.68
C GLY A 17 -0.32 3.98 -5.49
N LEU A 18 0.88 4.47 -5.84
CA LEU A 18 1.06 5.66 -6.69
C LEU A 18 0.57 5.42 -8.12
N VAL A 19 0.86 4.24 -8.69
CA VAL A 19 0.35 3.86 -10.02
C VAL A 19 -1.18 3.78 -10.03
N LEU A 20 -1.77 3.19 -9.01
CA LEU A 20 -3.23 3.08 -8.89
C LEU A 20 -3.88 4.45 -8.72
N ALA A 21 -3.28 5.34 -7.92
CA ALA A 21 -3.74 6.73 -7.81
C ALA A 21 -3.70 7.46 -9.16
N LEU A 22 -2.63 7.29 -9.95
CA LEU A 22 -2.49 7.90 -11.28
C LEU A 22 -3.55 7.39 -12.26
N ILE A 23 -3.84 6.09 -12.25
CA ILE A 23 -4.90 5.49 -13.08
C ILE A 23 -6.27 6.07 -12.71
N ILE A 24 -6.60 6.11 -11.41
CA ILE A 24 -7.88 6.63 -10.94
C ILE A 24 -8.00 8.11 -11.28
N TRP A 25 -6.96 8.91 -11.03
CA TRP A 25 -6.94 10.32 -11.37
C TRP A 25 -7.20 10.56 -12.87
N TYR A 26 -6.59 9.76 -13.74
CA TYR A 26 -6.78 9.87 -15.18
C TYR A 26 -8.22 9.53 -15.62
N ILE A 27 -8.79 8.43 -15.09
CA ILE A 27 -10.15 7.99 -15.42
C ILE A 27 -11.20 8.95 -14.83
N SER A 28 -10.93 9.55 -13.68
CA SER A 28 -11.78 10.58 -13.07
C SER A 28 -11.77 11.93 -13.81
N GLY A 29 -11.06 12.04 -14.93
CA GLY A 29 -11.04 13.25 -15.76
C GLY A 29 -10.04 14.31 -15.29
N LYS A 30 -9.06 13.93 -14.47
CA LYS A 30 -8.02 14.82 -13.92
C LYS A 30 -8.62 15.97 -13.09
N PRO A 31 -9.38 15.66 -12.02
CA PRO A 31 -9.91 16.69 -11.15
C PRO A 31 -8.76 17.50 -10.55
N GLN A 32 -8.88 18.84 -10.60
CA GLN A 32 -7.96 19.79 -9.95
C GLN A 32 -8.64 20.56 -8.81
N THR A 33 -9.81 20.07 -8.40
CA THR A 33 -10.64 20.70 -7.38
C THR A 33 -10.56 19.91 -6.10
N GLU A 34 -10.28 20.61 -5.01
CA GLU A 34 -10.43 20.05 -3.68
C GLU A 34 -11.90 19.71 -3.38
N PRO A 35 -12.21 18.59 -2.71
CA PRO A 35 -11.29 17.67 -2.02
C PRO A 35 -10.87 16.44 -2.85
N LEU A 36 -11.33 16.33 -4.10
CA LEU A 36 -11.16 15.12 -4.92
C LEU A 36 -9.71 14.85 -5.28
N GLU A 37 -8.95 15.90 -5.62
CA GLU A 37 -7.52 15.77 -5.92
C GLU A 37 -6.74 15.25 -4.70
N SER A 38 -6.92 15.86 -3.54
CA SER A 38 -6.27 15.41 -2.30
C SER A 38 -6.66 13.98 -1.90
N LEU A 39 -7.94 13.58 -2.06
CA LEU A 39 -8.38 12.21 -1.75
C LEU A 39 -7.72 11.18 -2.67
N ILE A 40 -7.61 11.47 -3.96
CA ILE A 40 -7.03 10.54 -4.94
C ILE A 40 -5.51 10.47 -4.78
N CYS A 41 -4.84 11.62 -4.70
CA CYS A 41 -3.38 11.70 -4.67
C CYS A 41 -2.76 11.33 -3.31
N ASN A 42 -3.49 11.48 -2.20
CA ASN A 42 -3.00 11.13 -0.86
C ASN A 42 -3.72 9.94 -0.26
N GLY A 43 -5.06 9.87 -0.36
CA GLY A 43 -5.86 8.81 0.25
C GLY A 43 -5.55 7.44 -0.34
N ILE A 44 -5.51 7.31 -1.67
CA ILE A 44 -5.24 6.03 -2.33
C ILE A 44 -3.84 5.49 -2.00
N PRO A 45 -2.73 6.28 -2.13
CA PRO A 45 -1.41 5.77 -1.77
C PRO A 45 -1.29 5.41 -0.28
N LEU A 46 -1.90 6.18 0.61
CA LEU A 46 -1.90 5.87 2.05
C LEU A 46 -2.64 4.57 2.36
N LEU A 47 -3.82 4.36 1.76
CA LEU A 47 -4.57 3.11 1.92
C LEU A 47 -3.82 1.91 1.35
N SER A 48 -3.14 2.07 0.21
CA SER A 48 -2.27 1.04 -0.37
C SER A 48 -1.18 0.61 0.61
N VAL A 49 -0.42 1.57 1.15
CA VAL A 49 0.63 1.28 2.15
C VAL A 49 0.04 0.64 3.41
N PHE A 50 -1.09 1.16 3.91
CA PHE A 50 -1.74 0.61 5.10
C PHE A 50 -2.20 -0.84 4.90
N SER A 51 -2.78 -1.14 3.73
CA SER A 51 -3.14 -2.52 3.38
C SER A 51 -1.91 -3.43 3.29
N GLY A 52 -0.80 -2.95 2.72
CA GLY A 52 0.47 -3.67 2.68
C GLY A 52 1.04 -3.99 4.06
N LEU A 53 0.96 -3.03 4.99
CA LEU A 53 1.32 -3.24 6.39
C LEU A 53 0.37 -4.21 7.09
N TYR A 54 -0.93 -4.12 6.84
CA TYR A 54 -1.93 -5.02 7.41
C TYR A 54 -1.71 -6.46 6.96
N PHE A 55 -1.55 -6.69 5.65
CA PHE A 55 -1.27 -8.02 5.10
C PHE A 55 0.07 -8.54 5.59
N GLY A 56 1.12 -7.71 5.57
CA GLY A 56 2.44 -8.11 6.07
C GLY A 56 2.46 -8.42 7.57
N TRP A 57 1.51 -7.90 8.35
CA TRP A 57 1.35 -8.22 9.77
C TRP A 57 0.62 -9.56 9.97
N GLN A 58 -0.45 -9.78 9.20
CA GLN A 58 -1.25 -11.02 9.22
C GLN A 58 -0.43 -12.23 8.72
N THR A 59 0.26 -12.11 7.58
CA THR A 59 1.04 -13.20 6.97
C THR A 59 2.47 -13.32 7.54
N GLY A 60 2.81 -12.50 8.54
CA GLY A 60 4.13 -12.43 9.14
C GLY A 60 4.54 -13.69 9.91
N GLU A 61 3.58 -14.53 10.30
CA GLU A 61 3.79 -15.80 11.02
C GLU A 61 4.29 -16.93 10.10
N GLU A 62 3.94 -16.93 8.81
CA GLU A 62 4.17 -18.11 7.95
C GLU A 62 5.63 -18.35 7.55
N TYR A 63 6.53 -17.41 7.84
CA TYR A 63 7.97 -17.55 7.56
C TYR A 63 8.79 -17.59 8.86
N SER A 64 8.13 -17.78 10.00
CA SER A 64 8.77 -18.08 11.29
C SER A 64 9.16 -19.56 11.33
N ALA A 65 10.30 -19.90 10.74
CA ALA A 65 11.07 -21.12 11.01
C ALA A 65 10.37 -22.49 10.92
N THR A 66 9.23 -22.63 10.22
CA THR A 66 8.80 -23.94 9.68
C THR A 66 9.30 -24.09 8.25
N TYR A 67 10.61 -23.89 8.07
CA TYR A 67 11.34 -24.29 6.86
C TYR A 67 12.65 -25.02 7.20
N GLU A 68 12.89 -25.27 8.49
CA GLU A 68 13.95 -26.16 8.97
C GLU A 68 13.32 -27.52 9.29
N GLN A 69 13.00 -28.29 8.23
CA GLN A 69 12.94 -29.76 8.33
C GLN A 69 14.35 -30.32 8.17
#